data_AF-A0A9E5QNS1-F1
#
_entry.id   AF-A0A9E5QNS1-F1
#
_cell.length_a   1.000
_cell.length_b   1.000
_cell.length_c   1.000
_cell.angle_alpha   90.00
_cell.angle_beta   90.00
_cell.angle_gamma   90.00
#
_symmetry.space_group_name_H-M   'P 1'
#
loop_
_entity.id
_entity.type
_entity.pdbx_description
1 polymer ?
#
loop_
_entity_poly.entity_id
_entity_poly.type
_entity_poly.pdbx_seq_one_letter_code
_entity_poly.pdbx_strand_id
1 'polypeptide(L)'
;MIDRWLWGLAWATVVFTFASSRPLLQLENGVQARLWQQLPSLEAHEDVVIIGIDGQLEVGGQGADFSLERSNYAALVHRLLGEAGARVVVLNLPGSFVVPQKVGNEDLDAPLRQVVQVYAGRLVLATRATLSLGQPELTIYNHFLPFSSLQLSYLVPPDTVQGFVQDRTDALGVLRQAWLEASLIRRDSRTSQVFASAEALAVSRYGAPYYYHRSGLWFAPNYDAVPIIPIEHICPPRISNSCLAPVRDAALEPLRGRIVLVGFVGGYPETFPMTLADGRSRSAVEIQAQVISSLLQDNRYQPLPRLAVWLVLVLVSLASTWGGRQRLVWLGIIWVLYGAWAVVQLAYGGWLWPLALPWLASVGTAVSVSVMAVLAQNRRRLQQQQAELEALRQAEREAVIQQARKLLYRVATDIHDRELQDLKVVMDDLELLQLDLPQTHHRSIDRMIQTLAAVGTGVRQQLNDVRLLAGKLGVSPRLRGGLAEGIRQYVQELQTSQTLILPIAIDDLQPSMSPKAVTGLMLAKISSAFAARRSRM
;
A
#
# COMPACT_ATOMS: atom_id res chain seq x y z
N MET A 1 -13.32 23.68 0.39
CA MET A 1 -11.86 23.89 0.52
C MET A 1 -11.16 22.63 1.04
N ILE A 2 -11.76 21.90 2.00
CA ILE A 2 -11.27 20.63 2.56
C ILE A 2 -11.11 19.51 1.51
N ASP A 3 -12.01 19.40 0.54
CA ASP A 3 -11.93 18.35 -0.49
C ASP A 3 -10.63 18.39 -1.31
N ARG A 4 -10.08 19.57 -1.60
CA ARG A 4 -8.86 19.67 -2.43
C ARG A 4 -7.60 19.15 -1.72
N TRP A 5 -7.55 19.26 -0.39
CA TRP A 5 -6.44 18.75 0.42
C TRP A 5 -6.48 17.23 0.56
N LEU A 6 -7.68 16.66 0.71
CA LEU A 6 -7.88 15.22 0.74
C LEU A 6 -7.48 14.56 -0.58
N TRP A 7 -7.75 15.20 -1.72
CA TRP A 7 -7.30 14.73 -3.02
C TRP A 7 -5.77 14.80 -3.19
N GLY A 8 -5.11 15.85 -2.69
CA GLY A 8 -3.65 15.94 -2.69
C GLY A 8 -2.99 14.86 -1.83
N LEU A 9 -3.56 14.59 -0.65
CA LEU A 9 -3.10 13.51 0.22
C LEU A 9 -3.35 12.13 -0.39
N ALA A 10 -4.51 11.92 -1.04
CA ALA A 10 -4.81 10.67 -1.76
C ALA A 10 -3.86 10.44 -2.94
N TRP A 11 -3.46 11.49 -3.67
CA TRP A 11 -2.45 11.37 -4.72
C TRP A 11 -1.06 11.13 -4.15
N ALA A 12 -0.70 11.77 -3.04
CA ALA A 12 0.57 11.53 -2.37
C ALA A 12 0.67 10.07 -1.88
N THR A 13 -0.40 9.51 -1.32
CA THR A 13 -0.42 8.10 -0.90
C THR A 13 -0.39 7.14 -2.08
N VAL A 14 -1.12 7.40 -3.17
CA VAL A 14 -1.08 6.58 -4.39
C VAL A 14 0.29 6.63 -5.05
N VAL A 15 0.91 7.82 -5.17
CA VAL A 15 2.27 7.94 -5.73
C VAL A 15 3.29 7.26 -4.83
N PHE A 16 3.14 7.34 -3.50
CA PHE A 16 4.04 6.66 -2.56
C PHE A 16 3.93 5.13 -2.60
N THR A 17 2.71 4.60 -2.73
CA THR A 17 2.50 3.14 -2.89
C THR A 17 2.94 2.65 -4.26
N PHE A 18 2.78 3.46 -5.33
CA PHE A 18 3.33 3.13 -6.64
C PHE A 18 4.86 3.24 -6.67
N ALA A 19 5.45 4.26 -6.04
CA ALA A 19 6.89 4.47 -5.95
C ALA A 19 7.63 3.31 -5.26
N SER A 20 6.95 2.61 -4.35
CA SER A 20 7.46 1.41 -3.68
C SER A 20 7.14 0.10 -4.41
N SER A 21 6.50 0.16 -5.58
CA SER A 21 6.18 -1.02 -6.38
C SER A 21 7.42 -1.58 -7.10
N ARG A 22 7.53 -2.91 -7.12
CA ARG A 22 8.61 -3.64 -7.82
C ARG A 22 8.86 -3.22 -9.29
N PRO A 23 7.84 -2.99 -10.16
CA PRO A 23 8.11 -2.62 -11.55
C PRO A 23 8.77 -1.25 -11.69
N LEU A 24 8.44 -0.30 -10.81
CA LEU A 24 9.10 1.01 -10.79
C LEU A 24 10.55 0.91 -10.34
N LEU A 25 10.83 0.09 -9.33
CA LEU A 25 12.20 -0.20 -8.89
C LEU A 25 13.02 -0.87 -10.02
N GLN A 26 12.40 -1.75 -10.83
CA GLN A 26 13.08 -2.39 -11.97
C GLN A 26 13.41 -1.39 -13.09
N LEU A 27 12.46 -0.52 -13.43
CA LEU A 27 12.70 0.58 -14.37
C LEU A 27 13.82 1.50 -13.86
N GLU A 28 13.76 1.86 -12.58
CA GLU A 28 14.77 2.70 -11.94
C GLU A 28 16.16 2.06 -12.03
N ASN A 29 16.30 0.79 -11.63
CA ASN A 29 17.56 0.05 -11.70
C ASN A 29 18.06 -0.04 -13.14
N GLY A 30 17.18 -0.27 -14.12
CA GLY A 30 17.53 -0.35 -15.53
C GLY A 30 18.07 0.98 -16.09
N VAL A 31 17.48 2.11 -15.70
CA VAL A 31 17.97 3.43 -16.12
C VAL A 31 19.26 3.80 -15.38
N GLN A 32 19.36 3.49 -14.08
CA GLN A 32 20.58 3.71 -13.29
C GLN A 32 21.77 2.92 -13.84
N ALA A 33 21.59 1.63 -14.12
CA ALA A 33 22.64 0.79 -14.70
C ALA A 33 23.15 1.37 -16.01
N ARG A 34 22.26 1.86 -16.89
CA ARG A 34 22.63 2.51 -18.15
C ARG A 34 23.37 3.82 -17.94
N LEU A 35 22.95 4.65 -16.98
CA LEU A 35 23.67 5.89 -16.67
C LEU A 35 25.07 5.61 -16.14
N TRP A 36 25.20 4.66 -15.21
CA TRP A 36 26.50 4.29 -14.65
C TRP A 36 27.44 3.73 -15.70
N GLN A 37 26.93 3.01 -16.70
CA GLN A 37 27.73 2.55 -17.84
C GLN A 37 28.19 3.67 -18.77
N GLN A 38 27.53 4.84 -18.76
CA GLN A 38 27.89 6.00 -19.58
C GLN A 38 28.82 6.98 -18.87
N LEU A 39 28.85 6.96 -17.54
CA LEU A 39 29.77 7.75 -16.74
C LEU A 39 31.19 7.16 -16.86
N PRO A 40 32.24 7.99 -16.93
CA PRO A 40 33.61 7.50 -16.84
C PRO A 40 33.79 6.72 -15.54
N SER A 41 34.51 5.61 -15.62
CA SER A 41 34.85 4.82 -14.44
C SER A 41 35.77 5.62 -13.53
N LEU A 42 35.57 5.43 -12.23
CA LEU A 42 36.44 5.95 -11.20
C LEU A 42 37.60 4.98 -11.01
N GLU A 43 38.82 5.49 -10.98
CA GLU A 43 39.98 4.66 -10.66
C GLU A 43 39.89 4.21 -9.20
N ALA A 44 40.06 2.91 -8.96
CA ALA A 44 40.20 2.38 -7.62
C ALA A 44 41.46 2.96 -6.95
N HIS A 45 41.46 3.07 -5.62
CA HIS A 45 42.62 3.64 -4.92
C HIS A 45 43.82 2.68 -5.06
N GLU A 46 44.97 3.24 -5.43
CA GLU A 46 46.21 2.47 -5.70
C GLU A 46 46.75 1.68 -4.51
N ASP A 47 46.28 1.98 -3.30
CA ASP A 47 46.69 1.36 -2.05
C ASP A 47 45.85 0.13 -1.69
N VAL A 48 44.87 -0.23 -2.53
CA VAL A 48 43.97 -1.37 -2.28
C VAL A 48 44.28 -2.47 -3.30
N VAL A 49 44.57 -3.67 -2.80
CA VAL A 49 44.88 -4.85 -3.62
C VAL A 49 44.11 -6.04 -3.11
N ILE A 50 43.62 -6.88 -4.03
CA ILE A 50 42.94 -8.14 -3.70
C ILE A 50 43.88 -9.30 -3.97
N ILE A 51 43.98 -10.23 -3.02
CA ILE A 51 44.52 -11.56 -3.23
C ILE A 51 43.34 -12.50 -3.44
N GLY A 52 43.17 -12.90 -4.70
CA GLY A 52 42.08 -13.74 -5.12
C GLY A 52 42.40 -15.22 -4.91
N ILE A 53 41.57 -15.90 -4.13
CA ILE A 53 41.51 -17.35 -4.11
C ILE A 53 40.56 -17.73 -5.25
N ASP A 54 41.12 -18.02 -6.42
CA ASP A 54 40.36 -18.45 -7.59
C ASP A 54 40.15 -19.97 -7.53
N GLY A 55 38.92 -20.41 -7.73
CA GLY A 55 38.57 -21.83 -7.78
C GLY A 55 38.91 -22.50 -9.12
N GLN A 56 39.45 -21.77 -10.09
CA GLN A 56 39.85 -22.30 -11.40
C GLN A 56 41.37 -22.39 -11.56
N LEU A 57 41.94 -23.52 -11.13
CA LEU A 57 43.19 -24.02 -11.70
C LEU A 57 42.85 -24.86 -12.95
N GLU A 58 42.52 -24.20 -14.07
CA GLU A 58 42.51 -24.86 -15.38
C GLU A 58 43.95 -25.08 -15.87
N VAL A 59 44.68 -26.04 -15.28
CA VAL A 59 45.68 -26.83 -16.01
C VAL A 59 45.81 -28.21 -15.34
N GLY A 60 45.25 -29.23 -15.99
CA GLY A 60 45.68 -30.62 -15.85
C GLY A 60 45.54 -31.25 -14.46
N GLY A 61 44.44 -31.99 -14.26
CA GLY A 61 44.16 -32.96 -13.20
C GLY A 61 45.23 -33.16 -12.11
N GLN A 62 44.84 -32.85 -10.87
CA GLN A 62 45.65 -32.75 -9.64
C GLN A 62 46.20 -31.35 -9.33
N GLY A 63 45.39 -30.31 -9.53
CA GLY A 63 45.62 -29.01 -8.92
C GLY A 63 45.28 -29.08 -7.43
N ALA A 64 46.24 -28.85 -6.54
CA ALA A 64 45.96 -28.67 -5.13
C ALA A 64 45.06 -27.44 -4.99
N ASP A 65 43.79 -27.64 -4.62
CA ASP A 65 43.00 -26.60 -3.96
C ASP A 65 43.95 -25.98 -2.93
N PHE A 66 44.12 -24.66 -2.94
CA PHE A 66 44.73 -23.98 -1.80
C PHE A 66 43.95 -24.46 -0.58
N SER A 67 44.50 -25.43 0.15
CA SER A 67 43.68 -26.20 1.05
C SER A 67 43.20 -25.20 2.08
N LEU A 68 41.89 -25.22 2.35
CA LEU A 68 41.17 -24.42 3.34
C LEU A 68 41.68 -24.69 4.77
N GLU A 69 42.95 -25.05 4.93
CA GLU A 69 43.64 -25.31 6.15
C GLU A 69 43.99 -23.98 6.83
N ARG A 70 43.73 -23.95 8.13
CA ARG A 70 43.98 -22.79 8.99
C ARG A 70 45.47 -22.41 9.05
N SER A 71 46.35 -23.39 8.96
CA SER A 71 47.81 -23.22 8.87
C SER A 71 48.22 -22.39 7.65
N ASN A 72 47.59 -22.62 6.49
CA ASN A 72 47.88 -21.87 5.26
C ASN A 72 47.46 -20.41 5.36
N TYR A 73 46.31 -20.13 5.96
CA TYR A 73 45.87 -18.76 6.23
C TYR A 73 46.82 -18.05 7.22
N ALA A 74 47.30 -18.74 8.26
CA ALA A 74 48.26 -18.17 9.19
C ALA A 74 49.60 -17.84 8.50
N ALA A 75 50.12 -18.75 7.69
CA ALA A 75 51.34 -18.56 6.92
C ALA A 75 51.18 -17.42 5.89
N LEU A 76 50.03 -17.34 5.21
CA LEU A 76 49.71 -16.23 4.30
C LEU A 76 49.73 -14.89 5.03
N VAL A 77 49.07 -14.76 6.18
CA VAL A 77 49.08 -13.49 6.94
C VAL A 77 50.50 -13.13 7.38
N HIS A 78 51.30 -14.11 7.83
CA HIS A 78 52.70 -13.85 8.19
C HIS A 78 53.51 -13.35 6.99
N ARG A 79 53.32 -13.95 5.81
CA ARG A 79 53.93 -13.49 4.56
C ARG A 79 53.50 -12.08 4.19
N LEU A 80 52.21 -11.76 4.26
CA LEU A 80 51.69 -10.46 3.86
C LEU A 80 52.14 -9.33 4.81
N LEU A 81 52.01 -9.54 6.12
CA LEU A 81 52.31 -8.50 7.11
C LEU A 81 53.79 -8.44 7.50
N GLY A 82 54.46 -9.60 7.56
CA GLY A 82 55.85 -9.75 7.98
C GLY A 82 56.84 -9.59 6.83
N GLU A 83 56.70 -10.40 5.77
CA GLU A 83 57.66 -10.43 4.65
C GLU A 83 57.38 -9.32 3.63
N ALA A 84 56.14 -9.22 3.14
CA ALA A 84 55.76 -8.25 2.12
C ALA A 84 55.60 -6.81 2.66
N GLY A 85 55.39 -6.67 3.97
CA GLY A 85 55.19 -5.36 4.61
C GLY A 85 53.87 -4.68 4.24
N ALA A 86 52.81 -5.44 3.91
CA ALA A 86 51.47 -4.91 3.70
C ALA A 86 50.98 -4.17 4.93
N ARG A 87 50.44 -2.95 4.79
CA ARG A 87 50.10 -2.09 5.93
C ARG A 87 48.95 -2.67 6.76
N VAL A 88 47.91 -3.15 6.10
CA VAL A 88 46.74 -3.80 6.70
C VAL A 88 46.35 -5.01 5.87
N VAL A 89 45.96 -6.10 6.53
CA VAL A 89 45.40 -7.30 5.87
C VAL A 89 43.97 -7.51 6.35
N VAL A 90 43.03 -7.61 5.42
CA VAL A 90 41.64 -7.98 5.67
C VAL A 90 41.44 -9.43 5.22
N LEU A 91 41.12 -10.30 6.17
CA LEU A 91 40.97 -11.73 5.95
C LEU A 91 39.49 -12.09 5.91
N ASN A 92 38.96 -12.40 4.72
CA ASN A 92 37.65 -12.99 4.57
C ASN A 92 37.77 -14.50 4.79
N LEU A 93 37.41 -14.93 6.00
CA LEU A 93 37.47 -16.33 6.38
C LEU A 93 36.28 -17.12 5.81
N PRO A 94 36.48 -18.39 5.41
CA PRO A 94 35.41 -19.25 4.93
C PRO A 94 34.43 -19.60 6.05
N GLY A 95 33.19 -19.96 5.68
CA GLY A 95 32.13 -20.25 6.65
C GLY A 95 32.45 -21.43 7.58
N SER A 96 33.28 -22.37 7.12
CA SER A 96 33.74 -23.55 7.87
C SER A 96 34.63 -23.20 9.08
N PHE A 97 35.19 -21.99 9.14
CA PHE A 97 36.09 -21.56 10.22
C PHE A 97 35.33 -21.03 11.43
N VAL A 98 33.99 -21.00 11.40
CA VAL A 98 33.18 -20.62 12.56
C VAL A 98 33.31 -21.64 13.69
N VAL A 99 33.54 -22.91 13.35
CA VAL A 99 33.61 -24.01 14.31
C VAL A 99 35.08 -24.28 14.68
N PRO A 100 35.42 -24.35 15.98
CA PRO A 100 36.77 -24.71 16.40
C PRO A 100 37.11 -26.12 15.92
N GLN A 101 38.35 -26.32 15.46
CA GLN A 101 38.81 -27.64 15.02
C GLN A 101 39.96 -28.15 15.87
N LYS A 102 39.80 -29.37 16.37
CA LYS A 102 40.83 -30.13 17.05
C LYS A 102 40.95 -31.49 16.39
N VAL A 103 42.18 -31.93 16.13
CA VAL A 103 42.47 -33.28 15.65
C VAL A 103 43.26 -33.98 16.74
N GLY A 104 42.57 -34.85 17.49
CA GLY A 104 43.13 -35.44 18.71
C GLY A 104 43.49 -34.36 19.74
N ASN A 105 44.78 -34.27 20.08
CA ASN A 105 45.31 -33.26 21.00
C ASN A 105 45.85 -32.01 20.29
N GLU A 106 45.88 -31.99 18.96
CA GLU A 106 46.38 -30.86 18.19
C GLU A 106 45.29 -29.81 17.97
N ASP A 107 45.62 -28.57 18.35
CA ASP A 107 44.78 -27.39 18.15
C ASP A 107 45.11 -26.77 16.78
N LEU A 108 44.28 -27.08 15.76
CA LEU A 108 44.48 -26.57 14.40
C LEU A 108 44.24 -25.07 14.29
N ASP A 109 43.63 -24.45 15.30
CA ASP A 109 43.38 -23.00 15.35
C ASP A 109 44.59 -22.23 15.91
N ALA A 110 45.55 -22.92 16.54
CA ALA A 110 46.70 -22.30 17.21
C ALA A 110 47.56 -21.41 16.30
N PRO A 111 47.89 -21.80 15.04
CA PRO A 111 48.67 -20.95 14.14
C PRO A 111 47.98 -19.60 13.85
N LEU A 112 46.67 -19.62 13.56
CA LEU A 112 45.91 -18.38 13.33
C LEU A 112 45.80 -17.55 14.60
N ARG A 113 45.58 -18.19 15.76
CA ARG A 113 45.53 -17.49 17.06
C ARG A 113 46.84 -16.76 17.37
N GLN A 114 47.99 -17.37 17.06
CA GLN A 114 49.30 -16.74 17.25
C GLN A 114 49.48 -15.53 16.33
N VAL A 115 49.08 -15.64 15.06
CA VAL A 115 49.14 -14.54 14.10
C VAL A 115 48.22 -13.38 14.52
N VAL A 116 47.01 -13.67 14.99
CA VAL A 116 46.09 -12.66 15.54
C VAL A 116 46.71 -11.94 16.73
N GLN A 117 47.38 -12.66 17.62
CA GLN A 117 48.07 -12.06 18.77
C GLN A 117 49.20 -11.12 18.34
N VAL A 118 50.04 -11.53 17.38
CA VAL A 118 51.20 -10.75 16.94
C VAL A 118 50.80 -9.55 16.10
N TYR A 119 49.82 -9.71 15.21
CA TYR A 119 49.45 -8.71 14.22
C TYR A 119 48.10 -8.04 14.50
N ALA A 120 47.64 -8.06 15.77
CA ALA A 120 46.35 -7.52 16.18
C ALA A 120 46.07 -6.10 15.67
N GLY A 121 47.09 -5.24 15.53
CA GLY A 121 46.93 -3.86 15.04
C GLY A 121 46.87 -3.71 13.51
N ARG A 122 47.21 -4.74 12.74
CA ARG A 122 47.29 -4.72 11.26
C ARG A 122 46.41 -5.77 10.56
N LEU A 123 45.93 -6.78 11.28
CA LEU A 123 45.03 -7.82 10.78
C LEU A 123 43.57 -7.58 11.14
N VAL A 124 42.68 -7.57 10.15
CA VAL A 124 41.22 -7.51 10.30
C VAL A 124 40.60 -8.84 9.89
N LEU A 125 39.77 -9.43 10.74
CA LEU A 125 38.97 -10.61 10.42
C LEU A 125 37.58 -10.17 9.97
N ALA A 126 37.25 -10.41 8.71
CA ALA A 126 35.96 -10.05 8.16
C ALA A 126 34.94 -11.17 8.44
N THR A 127 33.80 -10.82 9.02
CA THR A 127 32.75 -11.78 9.38
C THR A 127 31.38 -11.28 8.95
N ARG A 128 30.59 -12.14 8.34
CA ARG A 128 29.25 -11.77 7.94
C ARG A 128 28.30 -11.72 9.13
N ALA A 129 27.47 -10.67 9.15
CA ALA A 129 26.34 -10.62 10.03
C ALA A 129 25.20 -11.50 9.47
N THR A 130 24.57 -12.29 10.32
CA THR A 130 23.40 -13.10 10.00
C THR A 130 22.16 -12.51 10.65
N LEU A 131 20.98 -12.68 10.05
CA LEU A 131 19.73 -12.26 10.69
C LEU A 131 19.17 -13.41 11.51
N SER A 132 18.96 -13.18 12.80
CA SER A 132 18.41 -14.15 13.76
C SER A 132 17.24 -13.52 14.48
N LEU A 133 16.04 -14.11 14.32
CA LEU A 133 14.79 -13.58 14.87
C LEU A 133 14.52 -12.10 14.48
N GLY A 134 14.99 -11.68 13.30
CA GLY A 134 14.84 -10.30 12.81
C GLY A 134 15.86 -9.31 13.37
N GLN A 135 16.80 -9.74 14.21
CA GLN A 135 17.90 -8.92 14.71
C GLN A 135 19.22 -9.33 14.03
N PRO A 136 20.10 -8.37 13.70
CA PRO A 136 21.40 -8.68 13.11
C PRO A 136 22.34 -9.23 14.19
N GLU A 137 22.87 -10.42 13.95
CA GLU A 137 23.71 -11.21 14.84
C GLU A 137 25.09 -11.42 14.20
N LEU A 138 26.15 -11.22 14.98
CA LEU A 138 27.53 -11.43 14.57
C LEU A 138 28.09 -12.68 15.25
N THR A 139 28.62 -13.60 14.45
CA THR A 139 29.33 -14.77 14.97
C THR A 139 30.79 -14.41 15.23
N ILE A 140 31.25 -14.49 16.47
CA ILE A 140 32.62 -14.12 16.84
C ILE A 140 33.55 -15.33 16.73
N TYR A 141 34.73 -15.13 16.14
CA TYR A 141 35.78 -16.14 16.06
C TYR A 141 36.56 -16.26 17.38
N ASN A 142 35.86 -16.53 18.48
CA ASN A 142 36.44 -16.59 19.83
C ASN A 142 37.63 -17.55 19.93
N HIS A 143 37.65 -18.63 19.15
CA HIS A 143 38.71 -19.63 19.15
C HIS A 143 40.01 -19.16 18.45
N PHE A 144 39.95 -18.12 17.61
CA PHE A 144 41.13 -17.44 17.05
C PHE A 144 41.59 -16.26 17.90
N LEU A 145 40.82 -15.83 18.89
CA LEU A 145 41.21 -14.75 19.78
C LEU A 145 42.05 -15.30 20.94
N PRO A 146 43.25 -14.74 21.20
CA PRO A 146 44.07 -15.17 22.32
C PRO A 146 43.41 -14.82 23.65
N PHE A 147 43.22 -15.82 24.52
CA PHE A 147 42.55 -15.69 25.82
C PHE A 147 43.54 -15.93 26.97
N SER A 148 43.53 -15.05 27.97
CA SER A 148 44.32 -15.19 29.19
C SER A 148 43.51 -15.89 30.27
N SER A 149 43.90 -17.11 30.63
CA SER A 149 43.26 -17.85 31.72
C SER A 149 43.45 -17.19 33.09
N LEU A 150 44.52 -16.39 33.26
CA LEU A 150 44.82 -15.68 34.50
C LEU A 150 43.91 -14.46 34.70
N GLN A 151 43.67 -13.71 33.62
CA GLN A 151 42.85 -12.48 33.67
C GLN A 151 41.37 -12.73 33.32
N LEU A 152 41.04 -13.94 32.88
CA LEU A 152 39.72 -14.34 32.39
C LEU A 152 39.17 -13.38 31.31
N SER A 153 40.08 -12.87 30.47
CA SER A 153 39.77 -11.89 29.43
C SER A 153 40.56 -12.20 28.15
N TYR A 154 40.03 -11.73 27.01
CA TYR A 154 40.76 -11.78 25.75
C TYR A 154 41.93 -10.80 25.79
N LEU A 155 43.13 -11.27 25.42
CA LEU A 155 44.31 -10.42 25.26
C LEU A 155 44.11 -9.41 24.13
N VAL A 156 43.30 -9.79 23.13
CA VAL A 156 42.90 -8.93 22.01
C VAL A 156 41.38 -8.88 21.97
N PRO A 157 40.75 -7.73 22.24
CA PRO A 157 39.29 -7.62 22.23
C PRO A 157 38.70 -7.92 20.84
N PRO A 158 37.56 -8.63 20.76
CA PRO A 158 36.97 -9.07 19.49
C PRO A 158 36.65 -7.91 18.56
N ASP A 159 36.12 -6.81 19.09
CA ASP A 159 35.76 -5.58 18.37
C ASP A 159 36.96 -4.85 17.76
N THR A 160 38.17 -5.08 18.30
CA THR A 160 39.37 -4.47 17.74
C THR A 160 39.82 -5.18 16.47
N VAL A 161 39.68 -6.50 16.36
CA VAL A 161 40.19 -7.33 15.23
C VAL A 161 39.10 -7.75 14.26
N GLN A 162 37.90 -8.01 14.75
CA GLN A 162 36.82 -8.55 13.94
C GLN A 162 35.87 -7.45 13.47
N GLY A 163 35.76 -7.30 12.16
CA GLY A 163 34.84 -6.38 11.51
C GLY A 163 33.66 -7.13 10.90
N PHE A 164 32.47 -6.53 10.97
CA PHE A 164 31.31 -7.13 10.31
C PHE A 164 31.30 -6.78 8.81
N VAL A 165 30.71 -7.66 8.00
CA VAL A 165 30.41 -7.41 6.59
C VAL A 165 28.90 -7.46 6.47
N GLN A 166 28.29 -6.30 6.31
CA GLN A 166 26.85 -6.19 6.10
C GLN A 166 26.52 -5.07 5.13
N ASP A 167 25.76 -5.48 4.14
CA ASP A 167 25.42 -4.70 2.98
C ASP A 167 23.91 -4.45 2.97
N ARG A 168 23.51 -3.22 2.61
CA ARG A 168 22.09 -2.90 2.43
C ARG A 168 21.71 -3.08 0.97
N THR A 169 20.98 -4.15 0.72
CA THR A 169 20.31 -4.40 -0.55
C THR A 169 18.91 -3.79 -0.57
N ASP A 170 18.47 -3.35 -1.74
CA ASP A 170 17.07 -2.99 -1.97
C ASP A 170 16.17 -4.24 -2.16
N ALA A 171 14.88 -4.02 -2.41
CA ALA A 171 13.91 -5.12 -2.63
C ALA A 171 14.17 -5.94 -3.91
N LEU A 172 15.11 -5.51 -4.75
CA LEU A 172 15.58 -6.19 -5.96
C LEU A 172 16.95 -6.85 -5.76
N GLY A 173 17.50 -6.82 -4.54
CA GLY A 173 18.80 -7.40 -4.23
C GLY A 173 19.97 -6.54 -4.70
N VAL A 174 19.75 -5.28 -5.09
CA VAL A 174 20.81 -4.39 -5.56
C VAL A 174 21.45 -3.68 -4.37
N LEU A 175 22.77 -3.75 -4.31
CA LEU A 175 23.57 -3.10 -3.28
C LEU A 175 23.66 -1.60 -3.52
N ARG A 176 23.29 -0.81 -2.49
CA ARG A 176 23.30 0.67 -2.58
C ARG A 176 24.04 1.36 -1.43
N GLN A 177 24.13 0.71 -0.28
CA GLN A 177 24.73 1.30 0.92
C GLN A 177 25.47 0.23 1.72
N ALA A 178 26.72 0.52 2.08
CA ALA A 178 27.50 -0.28 3.01
C ALA A 178 27.32 0.27 4.43
N TRP A 179 27.17 -0.60 5.42
CA TRP A 179 27.11 -0.16 6.81
C TRP A 179 28.52 -0.06 7.35
N LEU A 180 28.83 1.03 8.04
CA LEU A 180 30.18 1.29 8.54
C LEU A 180 30.31 0.95 10.02
N GLU A 181 29.20 1.04 10.73
CA GLU A 181 29.08 0.79 12.15
C GLU A 181 27.66 0.31 12.43
N ALA A 182 27.54 -0.75 13.22
CA ALA A 182 26.26 -1.37 13.54
C ALA A 182 26.25 -1.88 14.98
N SER A 183 25.11 -1.71 15.66
CA SER A 183 24.84 -2.41 16.91
C SER A 183 24.37 -3.82 16.57
N LEU A 184 25.22 -4.81 16.83
CA LEU A 184 24.99 -6.21 16.50
C LEU A 184 24.89 -7.04 17.79
N ILE A 185 24.05 -8.07 17.75
CA ILE A 185 23.97 -9.04 18.84
C ILE A 185 25.09 -10.04 18.66
N ARG A 186 25.89 -10.24 19.71
CA ARG A 186 26.91 -11.29 19.68
C ARG A 186 26.27 -12.66 19.87
N ARG A 187 26.62 -13.61 19.01
CA ARG A 187 26.08 -14.99 19.07
C ARG A 187 26.38 -15.73 20.37
N ASP A 188 27.55 -15.49 20.94
CA ASP A 188 28.05 -16.19 22.12
C ASP A 188 27.40 -15.71 23.43
N SER A 189 27.26 -14.41 23.59
CA SER A 189 26.87 -13.74 24.83
C SER A 189 25.45 -13.17 24.78
N ARG A 190 24.85 -13.09 23.58
CA ARG A 190 23.57 -12.42 23.31
C ARG A 190 23.51 -10.97 23.76
N THR A 191 24.67 -10.35 23.97
CA THR A 191 24.76 -8.93 24.31
C THR A 191 24.85 -8.10 23.04
N SER A 192 24.14 -6.98 23.02
CA SER A 192 24.27 -5.98 21.97
C SER A 192 25.59 -5.22 22.15
N GLN A 193 26.42 -5.19 21.11
CA GLN A 193 27.67 -4.44 21.09
C GLN A 193 27.80 -3.73 19.74
N VAL A 194 28.42 -2.56 19.75
CA VAL A 194 28.71 -1.82 18.52
C VAL A 194 29.98 -2.40 17.90
N PHE A 195 29.89 -2.80 16.64
CA PHE A 195 31.03 -3.24 15.84
C PHE A 195 31.24 -2.27 14.69
N ALA A 196 32.49 -2.09 14.29
CA ALA A 196 32.85 -1.46 13.03
C ALA A 196 32.77 -2.49 11.89
N SER A 197 32.48 -2.01 10.69
CA SER A 197 32.61 -2.82 9.48
C SER A 197 34.06 -3.20 9.22
N ALA A 198 34.29 -4.30 8.50
CA ALA A 198 35.64 -4.73 8.14
C ALA A 198 36.39 -3.64 7.35
N GLU A 199 35.68 -2.92 6.50
CA GLU A 199 36.16 -1.82 5.66
C GLU A 199 36.55 -0.60 6.50
N ALA A 200 35.69 -0.16 7.41
CA ALA A 200 35.99 0.96 8.31
C ALA A 200 37.16 0.63 9.25
N LEU A 201 37.22 -0.60 9.75
CA LEU A 201 38.31 -1.06 10.60
C LEU A 201 39.64 -1.14 9.83
N ALA A 202 39.61 -1.56 8.56
CA ALA A 202 40.80 -1.59 7.71
C ALA A 202 41.35 -0.19 7.45
N VAL A 203 40.47 0.76 7.10
CA VAL A 203 40.83 2.17 6.84
C VAL A 203 41.39 2.85 8.10
N SER A 204 40.81 2.58 9.28
CA SER A 204 41.31 3.15 10.53
C SER A 204 42.72 2.65 10.87
N ARG A 205 43.01 1.36 10.63
CA ARG A 205 44.34 0.77 10.83
C ARG A 205 45.35 1.20 9.77
N TYR A 206 44.88 1.54 8.58
CA TYR A 206 45.71 2.17 7.56
C TYR A 206 46.18 3.55 8.03
N GLY A 207 45.47 4.21 8.95
CA GLY A 207 45.84 5.52 9.50
C GLY A 207 45.26 6.69 8.71
N ALA A 208 44.27 6.45 7.86
CA ALA A 208 43.47 7.52 7.27
C ALA A 208 42.49 8.05 8.34
N PRO A 209 42.35 9.38 8.50
CA PRO A 209 41.41 9.96 9.45
C PRO A 209 39.98 9.65 9.01
N TYR A 210 39.35 8.69 9.69
CA TYR A 210 37.98 8.29 9.40
C TYR A 210 37.01 8.83 10.45
N TYR A 211 36.14 9.75 10.03
CA TYR A 211 35.13 10.33 10.92
C TYR A 211 33.91 9.41 11.04
N TYR A 212 33.79 8.79 12.22
CA TYR A 212 32.76 7.87 12.71
C TYR A 212 31.29 8.34 12.62
N HIS A 213 30.97 9.48 12.01
CA HIS A 213 29.68 10.12 12.23
C HIS A 213 28.51 9.66 11.36
N ARG A 214 28.67 8.60 10.55
CA ARG A 214 27.56 8.02 9.78
C ARG A 214 27.63 6.50 9.78
N SER A 215 26.52 5.87 10.19
CA SER A 215 26.33 4.41 10.23
C SER A 215 26.32 3.74 8.85
N GLY A 216 26.28 4.49 7.75
CA GLY A 216 26.44 3.88 6.44
C GLY A 216 26.93 4.83 5.35
N LEU A 217 27.66 4.23 4.40
CA LEU A 217 28.28 4.84 3.24
C LEU A 217 27.46 4.52 2.01
N TRP A 218 27.13 5.55 1.25
CA TRP A 218 26.70 5.37 -0.13
C TRP A 218 27.95 5.51 -0.99
N PHE A 219 28.31 4.45 -1.70
CA PHE A 219 29.51 4.40 -2.51
C PHE A 219 29.13 4.32 -4.00
N ALA A 220 29.99 4.85 -4.87
CA ALA A 220 29.79 4.77 -6.30
C ALA A 220 30.06 3.33 -6.79
N PRO A 221 29.17 2.71 -7.59
CA PRO A 221 29.37 1.36 -8.09
C PRO A 221 30.38 1.28 -9.25
N ASN A 222 30.65 2.41 -9.91
CA ASN A 222 31.41 2.49 -11.16
C ASN A 222 32.92 2.69 -10.93
N TYR A 223 33.51 1.90 -10.03
CA TYR A 223 34.98 1.83 -9.97
C TYR A 223 35.50 0.83 -10.99
N ASP A 224 36.66 1.13 -11.56
CA ASP A 224 37.49 0.16 -12.26
C ASP A 224 37.78 -1.05 -11.36
N ALA A 225 38.11 -2.18 -11.98
CA ALA A 225 38.44 -3.38 -11.23
C ALA A 225 39.68 -3.12 -10.37
N VAL A 226 39.55 -3.35 -9.05
CA VAL A 226 40.69 -3.37 -8.13
C VAL A 226 41.64 -4.47 -8.59
N PRO A 227 42.96 -4.27 -8.61
CA PRO A 227 43.91 -5.28 -9.04
C PRO A 227 43.77 -6.55 -8.20
N ILE A 228 43.56 -7.69 -8.88
CA ILE A 228 43.46 -9.02 -8.28
C ILE A 228 44.76 -9.78 -8.58
N ILE A 229 45.48 -10.16 -7.55
CA ILE A 229 46.66 -11.03 -7.61
C ILE A 229 46.22 -12.44 -7.26
N PRO A 230 46.44 -13.46 -8.11
CA PRO A 230 46.08 -14.83 -7.79
C PRO A 230 46.91 -15.34 -6.61
N ILE A 231 46.28 -16.07 -5.69
CA ILE A 231 46.95 -16.57 -4.49
C ILE A 231 48.18 -17.44 -4.81
N GLU A 232 48.19 -18.13 -5.94
CA GLU A 232 49.29 -19.02 -6.38
C GLU A 232 50.60 -18.25 -6.61
N HIS A 233 50.52 -16.96 -6.91
CA HIS A 233 51.70 -16.10 -7.08
C HIS A 233 52.37 -15.80 -5.74
N ILE A 234 51.59 -15.87 -4.65
CA ILE A 234 52.03 -15.57 -3.27
C ILE A 234 52.24 -16.85 -2.47
N CYS A 235 51.46 -17.90 -2.73
CA CYS A 235 51.55 -19.19 -2.08
C CYS A 235 51.43 -20.30 -3.14
N PRO A 236 52.57 -20.72 -3.73
CA PRO A 236 52.55 -21.71 -4.80
C PRO A 236 52.04 -23.08 -4.30
N PRO A 237 51.21 -23.80 -5.09
CA PRO A 237 50.69 -25.10 -4.71
C PRO A 237 51.79 -26.16 -4.78
N ARG A 238 52.51 -26.39 -3.67
CA ARG A 238 53.41 -27.55 -3.50
C ARG A 238 52.99 -28.36 -2.28
N ILE A 239 53.05 -29.68 -2.43
CA ILE A 239 52.32 -30.75 -1.69
C ILE A 239 52.71 -30.89 -0.19
N SER A 240 53.40 -29.93 0.43
CA SER A 240 53.72 -30.00 1.87
C SER A 240 53.88 -28.67 2.59
N ASN A 241 54.16 -27.57 1.87
CA ASN A 241 54.54 -26.27 2.46
C ASN A 241 53.99 -25.09 1.64
N SER A 242 52.75 -25.19 1.13
CA SER A 242 52.17 -24.29 0.11
C SER A 242 52.44 -22.79 0.37
N CYS A 243 52.10 -22.27 1.55
CA CYS A 243 52.41 -20.88 1.96
C CYS A 243 53.71 -20.74 2.78
N LEU A 244 54.42 -21.82 3.09
CA LEU A 244 55.69 -21.75 3.86
C LEU A 244 56.92 -21.74 2.93
N ALA A 245 56.76 -22.10 1.66
CA ALA A 245 57.83 -22.07 0.67
C ALA A 245 58.24 -20.62 0.35
N PRO A 246 59.54 -20.30 0.20
CA PRO A 246 60.01 -18.95 -0.09
C PRO A 246 59.49 -18.45 -1.46
N VAL A 247 59.16 -17.16 -1.52
CA VAL A 247 58.64 -16.47 -2.71
C VAL A 247 59.68 -15.45 -3.18
N ARG A 248 59.65 -15.10 -4.47
CA ARG A 248 60.51 -14.05 -5.01
C ARG A 248 60.03 -12.67 -4.54
N ASP A 249 60.94 -11.82 -4.10
CA ASP A 249 60.63 -10.46 -3.60
C ASP A 249 59.79 -9.64 -4.60
N ALA A 250 60.03 -9.80 -5.90
CA ALA A 250 59.28 -9.13 -6.96
C ALA A 250 57.76 -9.40 -6.94
N ALA A 251 57.32 -10.55 -6.41
CA ALA A 251 55.89 -10.87 -6.26
C ALA A 251 55.26 -10.21 -5.02
N LEU A 252 56.08 -9.77 -4.06
CA LEU A 252 55.65 -9.15 -2.81
C LEU A 252 55.67 -7.62 -2.86
N GLU A 253 56.51 -7.02 -3.73
CA GLU A 253 56.59 -5.56 -3.90
C GLU A 253 55.23 -4.87 -4.15
N PRO A 254 54.30 -5.42 -4.97
CA PRO A 254 52.98 -4.80 -5.18
C PRO A 254 52.10 -4.71 -3.93
N LEU A 255 52.46 -5.39 -2.84
CA LEU A 255 51.69 -5.47 -1.60
C LEU A 255 52.26 -4.53 -0.52
N ARG A 256 53.49 -4.05 -0.68
CA ARG A 256 54.19 -3.27 0.34
C ARG A 256 53.46 -1.97 0.63
N GLY A 257 53.17 -1.72 1.90
CA GLY A 257 52.51 -0.49 2.35
C GLY A 257 51.02 -0.39 2.02
N ARG A 258 50.41 -1.40 1.40
CA ARG A 258 49.01 -1.38 0.92
C ARG A 258 48.03 -2.06 1.87
N ILE A 259 46.74 -1.83 1.66
CA ILE A 259 45.63 -2.59 2.24
C ILE A 259 45.38 -3.81 1.34
N VAL A 260 45.55 -5.00 1.90
CA VAL A 260 45.44 -6.25 1.17
C VAL A 260 44.20 -7.01 1.64
N LEU A 261 43.26 -7.24 0.73
CA LEU A 261 42.08 -8.06 0.99
C LEU A 261 42.34 -9.49 0.50
N VAL A 262 42.13 -10.47 1.37
CA VAL A 262 42.22 -11.89 1.01
C VAL A 262 40.81 -12.48 1.01
N GLY A 263 40.44 -13.17 -0.07
CA GLY A 263 39.22 -13.95 -0.11
C GLY A 263 38.92 -14.56 -1.49
N PHE A 264 37.78 -15.22 -1.59
CA PHE A 264 37.37 -15.90 -2.82
C PHE A 264 36.92 -14.93 -3.90
N VAL A 265 37.39 -15.15 -5.12
CA VAL A 265 36.99 -14.42 -6.33
C VAL A 265 36.40 -15.39 -7.37
N GLY A 266 35.66 -14.88 -8.35
CA GLY A 266 35.09 -15.70 -9.42
C GLY A 266 33.87 -16.54 -9.03
N GLY A 267 33.73 -17.74 -9.62
CA GLY A 267 32.53 -18.60 -9.54
C GLY A 267 32.43 -19.52 -8.33
N TYR A 268 33.29 -19.35 -7.31
CA TYR A 268 33.27 -20.18 -6.11
C TYR A 268 31.98 -19.96 -5.29
N PRO A 269 31.36 -20.99 -4.66
CA PRO A 269 30.14 -20.80 -3.88
C PRO A 269 30.31 -19.81 -2.71
N GLU A 270 31.54 -19.61 -2.22
CA GLU A 270 31.86 -18.65 -1.16
C GLU A 270 32.14 -17.22 -1.65
N THR A 271 32.01 -16.92 -2.95
CA THR A 271 32.21 -15.55 -3.47
C THR A 271 30.99 -14.65 -3.22
N PHE A 272 29.81 -15.26 -3.02
CA PHE A 272 28.50 -14.62 -2.79
C PHE A 272 28.34 -13.34 -3.61
N PRO A 273 28.18 -13.49 -4.93
CA PRO A 273 28.16 -12.35 -5.82
C PRO A 273 26.94 -11.48 -5.53
N MET A 274 27.15 -10.16 -5.46
CA MET A 274 26.06 -9.20 -5.31
C MET A 274 25.99 -8.29 -6.52
N THR A 275 24.77 -7.93 -6.90
CA THR A 275 24.52 -7.00 -7.99
C THR A 275 24.63 -5.56 -7.49
N LEU A 276 25.49 -4.76 -8.11
CA LEU A 276 25.63 -3.34 -7.82
C LEU A 276 24.65 -2.50 -8.65
N ALA A 277 24.54 -1.21 -8.33
CA ALA A 277 23.68 -0.27 -9.04
C ALA A 277 24.11 0.01 -10.51
N ASP A 278 25.31 -0.42 -10.92
CA ASP A 278 25.75 -0.43 -12.33
C ASP A 278 25.20 -1.63 -13.13
N GLY A 279 24.50 -2.56 -12.46
CA GLY A 279 23.95 -3.78 -13.01
C GLY A 279 24.96 -4.93 -13.13
N ARG A 280 26.23 -4.73 -12.74
CA ARG A 280 27.25 -5.78 -12.72
C ARG A 280 27.18 -6.54 -11.40
N SER A 281 27.51 -7.82 -11.47
CA SER A 281 27.65 -8.66 -10.29
C SER A 281 29.14 -8.78 -9.93
N ARG A 282 29.49 -8.54 -8.68
CA ARG A 282 30.87 -8.63 -8.18
C ARG A 282 30.94 -9.47 -6.92
N SER A 283 32.12 -10.04 -6.65
CA SER A 283 32.35 -10.80 -5.42
C SER A 283 32.28 -9.88 -4.19
N ALA A 284 31.95 -10.45 -3.02
CA ALA A 284 31.89 -9.67 -1.78
C ALA A 284 33.23 -8.97 -1.45
N VAL A 285 34.37 -9.59 -1.81
CA VAL A 285 35.71 -9.04 -1.59
C VAL A 285 35.99 -7.83 -2.50
N GLU A 286 35.56 -7.90 -3.76
CA GLU A 286 35.66 -6.75 -4.67
C GLU A 286 34.82 -5.57 -4.19
N ILE A 287 33.62 -5.84 -3.66
CA ILE A 287 32.75 -4.81 -3.09
C ILE A 287 33.42 -4.14 -1.88
N GLN A 288 33.97 -4.92 -0.95
CA GLN A 288 34.75 -4.40 0.18
C GLN A 288 35.89 -3.50 -0.30
N ALA A 289 36.62 -3.94 -1.32
CA ALA A 289 37.75 -3.17 -1.86
C ALA A 289 37.29 -1.83 -2.49
N GLN A 290 36.13 -1.81 -3.14
CA GLN A 290 35.52 -0.57 -3.64
C GLN A 290 35.04 0.34 -2.50
N VAL A 291 34.43 -0.21 -1.46
CA VAL A 291 34.02 0.54 -0.27
C VAL A 291 35.25 1.17 0.39
N ILE A 292 36.33 0.41 0.59
CA ILE A 292 37.60 0.94 1.11
C ILE A 292 38.17 2.02 0.20
N SER A 293 38.18 1.82 -1.12
CA SER A 293 38.64 2.84 -2.08
C SER A 293 37.84 4.13 -1.97
N SER A 294 36.52 4.02 -1.88
CA SER A 294 35.58 5.14 -1.68
C SER A 294 35.84 5.88 -0.35
N LEU A 295 36.14 5.12 0.72
CA LEU A 295 36.48 5.68 2.03
C LEU A 295 37.81 6.43 2.02
N LEU A 296 38.83 5.92 1.32
CA LEU A 296 40.14 6.55 1.22
C LEU A 296 40.13 7.81 0.34
N GLN A 297 39.35 7.81 -0.75
CA GLN A 297 39.22 8.95 -1.67
C GLN A 297 38.21 10.02 -1.19
N ASP A 298 37.52 9.77 -0.07
CA ASP A 298 36.37 10.54 0.41
C ASP A 298 35.26 10.75 -0.65
N ASN A 299 35.17 9.83 -1.61
CA ASN A 299 34.26 9.94 -2.74
C ASN A 299 32.87 9.39 -2.36
N ARG A 300 32.15 10.17 -1.55
CA ARG A 300 30.85 9.78 -0.99
C ARG A 300 29.72 10.18 -1.91
N TYR A 301 28.86 9.23 -2.18
CA TYR A 301 27.58 9.52 -2.81
C TYR A 301 26.61 10.13 -1.80
N GLN A 302 25.92 11.22 -2.15
CA GLN A 302 24.87 11.77 -1.29
C GLN A 302 23.51 11.35 -1.82
N PRO A 303 22.71 10.58 -1.05
CA PRO A 303 21.33 10.35 -1.44
C PRO A 303 20.57 11.68 -1.42
N LEU A 304 19.59 11.82 -2.31
CA LEU A 304 18.69 12.97 -2.30
C LEU A 304 18.11 13.15 -0.88
N PRO A 305 18.19 14.35 -0.27
CA PRO A 305 17.54 14.57 1.00
C PRO A 305 16.04 14.35 0.81
N ARG A 306 15.45 13.43 1.57
CA ARG A 306 14.00 13.12 1.52
C ARG A 306 13.15 14.40 1.62
N LEU A 307 13.67 15.41 2.34
CA LEU A 307 13.08 16.74 2.47
C LEU A 307 12.96 17.49 1.14
N ALA A 308 13.89 17.36 0.20
CA ALA A 308 13.80 18.00 -1.11
C ALA A 308 12.69 17.39 -1.97
N VAL A 309 12.53 16.05 -1.91
CA VAL A 309 11.41 15.36 -2.56
C VAL A 309 10.07 15.81 -1.97
N TRP A 310 9.99 15.89 -0.63
CA TRP A 310 8.82 16.42 0.08
C TRP A 310 8.51 17.87 -0.30
N LEU A 311 9.52 18.75 -0.32
CA LEU A 311 9.37 20.16 -0.70
C LEU A 311 8.81 20.30 -2.11
N VAL A 312 9.30 19.51 -3.07
CA VAL A 312 8.82 19.56 -4.46
C VAL A 312 7.40 19.05 -4.56
N LEU A 313 7.06 17.94 -3.89
CA LEU A 313 5.68 17.43 -3.86
C LEU A 313 4.71 18.43 -3.21
N VAL A 314 5.12 19.08 -2.13
CA VAL A 314 4.34 20.12 -1.45
C VAL A 314 4.18 21.35 -2.34
N LEU A 315 5.25 21.82 -2.98
CA LEU A 315 5.22 22.98 -3.89
C LEU A 315 4.34 22.71 -5.11
N VAL A 316 4.42 21.52 -5.71
CA VAL A 316 3.55 21.10 -6.82
C VAL A 316 2.09 21.01 -6.36
N SER A 317 1.84 20.49 -5.15
CA SER A 317 0.50 20.41 -4.56
C SER A 317 -0.08 21.81 -4.27
N LEU A 318 0.71 22.71 -3.70
CA LEU A 318 0.34 24.11 -3.39
C LEU A 318 0.04 24.87 -4.69
N ALA A 319 0.91 24.75 -5.70
CA ALA A 319 0.71 25.37 -7.01
C ALA A 319 -0.56 24.87 -7.72
N SER A 320 -0.99 23.62 -7.46
CA SER A 320 -2.23 23.07 -7.99
C SER A 320 -3.50 23.71 -7.40
N THR A 321 -3.40 24.37 -6.23
CA THR A 321 -4.55 25.01 -5.56
C THR A 321 -4.87 26.40 -6.09
N TRP A 322 -3.95 27.03 -6.82
CA TRP A 322 -4.10 28.38 -7.36
C TRP A 322 -4.90 28.42 -8.68
N GLY A 323 -5.54 29.56 -8.96
CA GLY A 323 -6.49 29.73 -10.07
C GLY A 323 -5.82 29.89 -11.44
N GLY A 324 -6.35 29.17 -12.43
CA GLY A 324 -6.24 29.36 -13.88
C GLY A 324 -4.86 29.76 -14.42
N ARG A 325 -4.69 31.06 -14.70
CA ARG A 325 -3.55 31.60 -15.46
C ARG A 325 -2.26 31.69 -14.64
N GLN A 326 -2.35 31.99 -13.35
CA GLN A 326 -1.19 32.03 -12.46
C GLN A 326 -0.69 30.62 -12.11
N ARG A 327 -1.57 29.62 -12.12
CA ARG A 327 -1.22 28.20 -11.92
C ARG A 327 -0.24 27.68 -12.98
N LEU A 328 -0.45 28.00 -14.25
CA LEU A 328 0.43 27.55 -15.34
C LEU A 328 1.82 28.19 -15.26
N VAL A 329 1.89 29.47 -14.91
CA VAL A 329 3.17 30.20 -14.77
C VAL A 329 3.99 29.67 -13.60
N TRP A 330 3.36 29.51 -12.42
CA TRP A 330 4.05 28.99 -11.24
C TRP A 330 4.45 27.52 -11.38
N LEU A 331 3.61 26.68 -12.00
CA LEU A 331 4.02 25.33 -12.35
C LEU A 331 5.22 25.38 -13.32
N GLY A 332 5.18 26.19 -14.37
CA GLY A 332 6.33 26.34 -15.29
C GLY A 332 7.63 26.72 -14.58
N ILE A 333 7.60 27.69 -13.66
CA ILE A 333 8.77 28.12 -12.89
C ILE A 333 9.28 27.01 -11.97
N ILE A 334 8.40 26.32 -11.25
CA ILE A 334 8.76 25.19 -10.38
C ILE A 334 9.40 24.07 -11.21
N TRP A 335 8.87 23.81 -12.40
CA TRP A 335 9.39 22.80 -13.32
C TRP A 335 10.76 23.16 -13.91
N VAL A 336 11.00 24.44 -14.23
CA VAL A 336 12.31 24.91 -14.69
C VAL A 336 13.35 24.84 -13.57
N LEU A 337 13.01 25.30 -12.36
CA LEU A 337 13.89 25.20 -11.18
C LEU A 337 14.19 23.74 -10.82
N TYR A 338 13.17 22.88 -10.90
CA TYR A 338 13.34 21.46 -10.64
C TYR A 338 14.17 20.76 -11.72
N GLY A 339 13.95 21.08 -13.00
CA GLY A 339 14.76 20.59 -14.11
C GLY A 339 16.22 21.03 -14.01
N ALA A 340 16.48 22.29 -13.68
CA ALA A 340 17.83 22.80 -13.45
C ALA A 340 18.50 22.09 -12.27
N TRP A 341 17.79 21.90 -11.17
CA TRP A 341 18.28 21.15 -10.01
C TRP A 341 18.50 19.66 -10.31
N ALA A 342 17.64 19.04 -11.11
CA ALA A 342 17.78 17.66 -11.58
C ALA A 342 19.05 17.47 -12.42
N VAL A 343 19.33 18.40 -13.33
CA VAL A 343 20.54 18.38 -14.18
C VAL A 343 21.79 18.56 -13.34
N VAL A 344 21.78 19.47 -12.35
CA VAL A 344 22.88 19.64 -11.40
C VAL A 344 23.10 18.37 -10.58
N GLN A 345 22.03 17.77 -10.04
CA GLN A 345 22.13 16.51 -9.31
C GLN A 345 22.71 15.40 -10.20
N LEU A 346 22.22 15.25 -11.44
CA LEU A 346 22.72 14.25 -12.38
C LEU A 346 24.21 14.45 -12.73
N ALA A 347 24.67 15.69 -12.84
CA ALA A 347 26.08 16.03 -13.06
C ALA A 347 27.00 15.67 -11.87
N TYR A 348 26.46 15.67 -10.64
CA TYR A 348 27.14 15.19 -9.43
C TYR A 348 26.82 13.71 -9.12
N GLY A 349 26.37 12.94 -10.11
CA GLY A 349 26.03 11.51 -10.00
C GLY A 349 24.66 11.21 -9.39
N GLY A 350 23.91 12.21 -8.94
CA GLY A 350 22.62 12.14 -8.26
C GLY A 350 21.51 11.37 -8.98
N TRP A 351 20.61 10.80 -8.17
CA TRP A 351 19.52 9.88 -8.53
C TRP A 351 18.49 10.48 -9.53
N LEU A 352 18.01 9.68 -10.48
CA LEU A 352 16.97 9.93 -11.53
C LEU A 352 15.54 10.31 -11.10
N TRP A 353 15.18 10.25 -9.82
CA TRP A 353 13.84 10.64 -9.36
C TRP A 353 13.38 12.06 -9.77
N PRO A 354 14.26 13.06 -9.98
CA PRO A 354 13.83 14.39 -10.38
C PRO A 354 13.46 14.55 -11.86
N LEU A 355 13.49 13.48 -12.65
CA LEU A 355 12.85 13.47 -13.97
C LEU A 355 11.56 12.61 -13.99
N ALA A 356 11.46 11.60 -13.11
CA ALA A 356 10.33 10.67 -13.10
C ALA A 356 9.08 11.20 -12.38
N LEU A 357 9.24 11.86 -11.23
CA LEU A 357 8.14 12.51 -10.48
C LEU A 357 7.30 13.47 -11.33
N PRO A 358 7.93 14.39 -12.07
CA PRO A 358 7.21 15.31 -12.94
C PRO A 358 6.37 14.60 -13.99
N TRP A 359 6.94 13.55 -14.60
CA TRP A 359 6.26 12.78 -15.63
C TRP A 359 5.05 12.03 -15.05
N LEU A 360 5.21 11.36 -13.91
CA LEU A 360 4.11 10.68 -13.22
C LEU A 360 3.01 11.65 -12.76
N ALA A 361 3.37 12.83 -12.26
CA ALA A 361 2.41 13.87 -11.89
C ALA A 361 1.66 14.40 -13.13
N SER A 362 2.33 14.57 -14.27
CA SER A 362 1.69 15.01 -15.51
C SER A 362 0.70 13.98 -16.07
N VAL A 363 1.07 12.70 -16.03
CA VAL A 363 0.19 11.60 -16.47
C VAL A 363 -1.00 11.45 -15.52
N GLY A 364 -0.77 11.49 -14.21
CA GLY A 364 -1.84 11.40 -13.21
C GLY A 364 -2.83 12.56 -13.31
N THR A 365 -2.33 13.78 -13.53
CA THR A 365 -3.21 14.95 -13.73
C THR A 365 -3.98 14.88 -15.04
N ALA A 366 -3.39 14.43 -16.14
CA ALA A 366 -4.08 14.25 -17.42
C ALA A 366 -5.21 13.21 -17.33
N VAL A 367 -4.94 12.06 -16.70
CA VAL A 367 -5.94 11.01 -16.48
C VAL A 367 -7.08 11.53 -15.59
N SER A 368 -6.77 12.22 -14.49
CA SER A 368 -7.79 12.79 -13.59
C SER A 368 -8.70 13.81 -14.29
N VAL A 369 -8.13 14.69 -15.11
CA VAL A 369 -8.91 15.68 -15.88
C VAL A 369 -9.81 14.99 -16.90
N SER A 370 -9.32 13.93 -17.56
CA SER A 370 -10.13 13.18 -18.52
C SER A 370 -11.32 12.46 -17.86
N VAL A 371 -11.12 11.85 -16.68
CA VAL A 371 -12.20 11.23 -15.89
C VAL A 371 -13.23 12.26 -15.44
N MET A 372 -12.78 13.45 -14.99
CA MET A 372 -13.69 14.53 -14.61
C MET A 372 -14.50 15.07 -15.79
N ALA A 373 -13.89 15.16 -16.98
CA ALA A 373 -14.61 15.56 -18.19
C ALA A 373 -15.72 14.55 -18.54
N VAL A 374 -15.43 13.24 -18.46
CA VAL A 374 -16.41 12.17 -18.69
C VAL A 374 -17.54 12.19 -17.65
N LEU A 375 -17.21 12.36 -16.37
CA LEU A 375 -18.21 12.44 -15.29
C LEU A 375 -19.10 13.68 -15.43
N ALA A 376 -18.53 14.83 -15.80
CA ALA A 376 -19.29 16.05 -16.06
C ALA A 376 -20.24 15.88 -17.27
N GLN A 377 -19.80 15.20 -18.32
CA GLN A 377 -20.63 14.90 -19.49
C GLN A 377 -21.78 13.95 -19.16
N ASN A 378 -21.53 12.92 -18.34
CA ASN A 378 -22.56 11.97 -17.92
C ASN A 378 -23.63 12.62 -17.02
N ARG A 379 -23.24 13.54 -16.13
CA ARG A 379 -24.21 14.30 -15.31
C ARG A 379 -25.17 15.13 -16.15
N ARG A 380 -24.68 15.76 -17.23
CA ARG A 380 -25.54 16.54 -18.15
C ARG A 380 -26.57 15.66 -18.85
N ARG A 381 -26.17 14.46 -19.31
CA ARG A 381 -27.10 13.50 -19.93
C ARG A 381 -28.19 13.03 -18.96
N LEU A 382 -27.83 12.78 -17.70
CA LEU A 382 -28.80 12.37 -16.67
C LEU A 382 -29.82 13.48 -16.36
N GLN A 383 -29.38 14.75 -16.31
CA GLN A 383 -30.29 15.87 -16.09
C GLN A 383 -31.28 16.06 -17.24
N GLN A 384 -30.84 15.88 -18.50
CA GLN A 384 -31.72 15.95 -19.66
C GLN A 384 -32.78 14.83 -19.63
N GLN A 385 -32.39 13.60 -19.30
CA GLN A 385 -33.33 12.48 -19.16
C GLN A 385 -34.35 12.70 -18.03
N GLN A 386 -33.95 13.33 -16.93
CA GLN A 386 -34.87 13.64 -15.83
C GLN A 386 -35.91 14.68 -16.24
N ALA A 387 -35.51 15.72 -16.98
CA ALA A 387 -36.44 16.74 -17.47
C ALA A 387 -37.48 16.16 -18.45
N GLU A 388 -37.07 15.26 -19.36
CA GLU A 388 -37.99 14.58 -20.28
C GLU A 388 -39.00 13.68 -19.53
N LEU A 389 -38.53 12.93 -18.52
CA LEU A 389 -39.39 12.09 -17.68
C LEU A 389 -40.42 12.91 -16.88
N GLU A 390 -40.03 14.09 -16.39
CA GLU A 390 -40.95 14.98 -15.67
C GLU A 390 -42.02 15.55 -16.60
N ALA A 391 -41.66 15.95 -17.83
CA ALA A 391 -42.62 16.42 -18.82
C ALA A 391 -43.64 15.33 -19.21
N LEU A 392 -43.20 14.09 -19.42
CA LEU A 392 -44.09 12.96 -19.72
C LEU A 392 -45.06 12.67 -18.57
N ARG A 393 -44.59 12.70 -17.32
CA ARG A 393 -45.45 12.50 -16.14
C ARG A 393 -46.50 13.60 -15.97
N GLN A 394 -46.19 14.84 -16.34
CA GLN A 394 -47.16 15.93 -16.32
C GLN A 394 -48.26 15.69 -17.37
N ALA A 395 -47.89 15.31 -18.59
CA ALA A 395 -48.84 14.98 -19.65
C ALA A 395 -49.77 13.80 -19.28
N GLU A 396 -49.23 12.73 -18.66
CA GLU A 396 -50.05 11.61 -18.18
C GLU A 396 -51.06 12.04 -17.11
N ARG A 397 -50.67 12.92 -16.17
CA ARG A 397 -51.58 13.41 -15.12
C ARG A 397 -52.75 14.20 -15.71
N GLU A 398 -52.50 15.05 -16.68
CA GLU A 398 -53.54 15.85 -17.33
C GLU A 398 -54.55 14.96 -18.08
N ALA A 399 -54.06 13.95 -18.80
CA ALA A 399 -54.92 12.99 -19.50
C ALA A 399 -55.84 12.22 -18.53
N VAL A 400 -55.30 11.75 -17.40
CA VAL A 400 -56.09 11.04 -16.37
C VAL A 400 -57.14 11.95 -15.75
N ILE A 401 -56.81 13.21 -15.45
CA ILE A 401 -57.76 14.18 -14.88
C ILE A 401 -58.90 14.48 -15.86
N GLN A 402 -58.60 14.65 -17.15
CA GLN A 402 -59.62 14.88 -18.17
C GLN A 402 -60.57 13.68 -18.31
N GLN A 403 -60.03 12.46 -18.28
CA GLN A 403 -60.84 11.24 -18.35
C GLN A 403 -61.74 11.09 -17.11
N ALA A 404 -61.22 11.38 -15.92
CA ALA A 404 -61.99 11.39 -14.68
C ALA A 404 -63.12 12.44 -14.72
N ARG A 405 -62.85 13.65 -15.24
CA ARG A 405 -63.86 14.71 -15.40
C ARG A 405 -64.99 14.26 -16.34
N LYS A 406 -64.66 13.60 -17.46
CA LYS A 406 -65.66 13.09 -18.42
C LYS A 406 -66.54 12.01 -17.80
N LEU A 407 -65.97 11.11 -17.00
CA LEU A 407 -66.73 10.09 -16.26
C LEU A 407 -67.64 10.70 -15.20
N LEU A 408 -67.16 11.67 -14.42
CA LEU A 408 -67.96 12.38 -13.42
C LEU A 408 -69.12 13.14 -14.06
N TYR A 409 -68.90 13.81 -15.19
CA TYR A 409 -69.98 14.47 -15.93
C TYR A 409 -71.05 13.47 -16.34
N ARG A 410 -70.68 12.32 -16.92
CA ARG A 410 -71.64 11.29 -17.35
C ARG A 410 -72.48 10.75 -16.20
N VAL A 411 -71.86 10.52 -15.03
CA VAL A 411 -72.57 10.05 -13.84
C VAL A 411 -73.51 11.13 -13.30
N ALA A 412 -73.09 12.40 -13.31
CA ALA A 412 -73.95 13.50 -12.87
C ALA A 412 -75.18 13.67 -13.77
N THR A 413 -75.05 13.50 -15.10
CA THR A 413 -76.21 13.55 -16.00
C THR A 413 -77.15 12.36 -15.80
N ASP A 414 -76.62 11.14 -15.63
CA ASP A 414 -77.45 9.95 -15.41
C ASP A 414 -78.27 10.02 -14.09
N ILE A 415 -77.72 10.65 -13.03
CA ILE A 415 -78.46 10.88 -11.77
C ILE A 415 -79.54 11.95 -11.96
N HIS A 416 -79.25 13.01 -12.73
CA HIS A 416 -80.16 14.13 -12.90
C HIS A 416 -81.39 13.77 -13.74
N ASP A 417 -81.22 13.01 -14.82
CA ASP A 417 -82.32 12.75 -15.75
C ASP A 417 -83.25 11.63 -15.29
N ARG A 418 -82.77 10.65 -14.52
CA ARG A 418 -83.62 9.50 -14.15
C ARG A 418 -84.24 9.63 -12.77
N GLU A 419 -83.46 9.98 -11.75
CA GLU A 419 -83.97 9.97 -10.37
C GLU A 419 -84.84 11.18 -10.04
N LEU A 420 -84.57 12.36 -10.62
CA LEU A 420 -85.45 13.53 -10.43
C LEU A 420 -86.73 13.47 -11.27
N GLN A 421 -86.71 12.75 -12.40
CA GLN A 421 -87.90 12.55 -13.21
C GLN A 421 -88.87 11.58 -12.51
N ASP A 422 -88.35 10.50 -11.92
CA ASP A 422 -89.15 9.60 -11.09
C ASP A 422 -89.67 10.30 -9.81
N LEU A 423 -88.88 11.19 -9.19
CA LEU A 423 -89.31 11.99 -8.03
C LEU A 423 -90.39 13.01 -8.40
N LYS A 424 -90.33 13.61 -9.59
CA LYS A 424 -91.34 14.55 -10.08
C LYS A 424 -92.69 13.87 -10.32
N VAL A 425 -92.68 12.65 -10.88
CA VAL A 425 -93.91 11.86 -11.04
C VAL A 425 -94.59 11.61 -9.69
N VAL A 426 -93.80 11.30 -8.66
CA VAL A 426 -94.33 11.12 -7.29
C VAL A 426 -94.86 12.43 -6.69
N MET A 427 -94.23 13.56 -7.01
CA MET A 427 -94.64 14.87 -6.51
C MET A 427 -95.91 15.39 -7.22
N ASP A 428 -96.07 15.15 -8.52
CA ASP A 428 -97.30 15.45 -9.28
C ASP A 428 -98.47 14.57 -8.77
N ASP A 429 -98.23 13.30 -8.45
CA ASP A 429 -99.24 12.42 -7.84
C ASP A 429 -99.64 12.88 -6.42
N LEU A 430 -98.74 13.51 -5.68
CA LEU A 430 -99.01 14.09 -4.36
C LEU A 430 -99.82 15.39 -4.44
N GLU A 431 -99.56 16.25 -5.44
CA GLU A 431 -100.37 17.46 -5.68
C GLU A 431 -101.81 17.12 -6.10
N LEU A 432 -101.99 16.08 -6.94
CA LEU A 432 -103.32 15.59 -7.33
C LEU A 432 -104.13 15.07 -6.13
N LEU A 433 -103.48 14.48 -5.14
CA LEU A 433 -104.15 14.00 -3.92
C LEU A 433 -104.47 15.14 -2.92
N GLN A 434 -103.85 16.31 -3.07
CA GLN A 434 -104.09 17.46 -2.18
C GLN A 434 -105.28 18.32 -2.63
N LEU A 435 -105.80 18.11 -3.86
CA LEU A 435 -106.89 18.87 -4.45
C LEU A 435 -108.30 18.28 -4.23
N ASP A 436 -108.45 17.04 -3.75
CA ASP A 436 -109.75 16.43 -3.48
C ASP A 436 -109.93 16.03 -2.00
N LEU A 437 -111.08 16.43 -1.42
CA LEU A 437 -111.59 16.07 -0.08
C LEU A 437 -112.97 15.41 -0.24
N PRO A 438 -113.46 14.58 0.70
CA PRO A 438 -112.93 13.31 1.21
C PRO A 438 -113.85 12.12 0.81
N GLN A 439 -113.34 11.03 0.21
CA GLN A 439 -113.78 9.61 0.39
C GLN A 439 -112.97 8.69 -0.55
N THR A 440 -112.50 7.56 0.01
CA THR A 440 -111.81 6.41 -0.62
C THR A 440 -110.28 6.49 -0.82
N HIS A 441 -109.54 6.67 0.28
CA HIS A 441 -108.09 6.95 0.30
C HIS A 441 -107.12 5.76 0.43
N HIS A 442 -107.57 4.50 0.58
CA HIS A 442 -106.65 3.45 1.05
C HIS A 442 -105.77 2.79 -0.03
N ARG A 443 -106.14 2.80 -1.32
CA ARG A 443 -105.38 2.07 -2.35
C ARG A 443 -104.18 2.83 -2.93
N SER A 444 -104.14 4.17 -2.82
CA SER A 444 -103.09 4.98 -3.45
C SER A 444 -101.79 5.00 -2.65
N ILE A 445 -101.85 4.93 -1.32
CA ILE A 445 -100.69 5.06 -0.45
C ILE A 445 -99.75 3.85 -0.55
N ASP A 446 -100.28 2.63 -0.67
CA ASP A 446 -99.45 1.41 -0.78
C ASP A 446 -98.60 1.38 -2.06
N ARG A 447 -99.12 1.90 -3.18
CA ARG A 447 -98.37 1.97 -4.44
C ARG A 447 -97.19 2.93 -4.36
N MET A 448 -97.35 4.06 -3.66
CA MET A 448 -96.27 5.04 -3.46
C MET A 448 -95.15 4.48 -2.58
N ILE A 449 -95.48 3.74 -1.52
CA ILE A 449 -94.46 3.12 -0.67
C ILE A 449 -93.63 2.09 -1.46
N GLN A 450 -94.28 1.30 -2.33
CA GLN A 450 -93.57 0.34 -3.18
C GLN A 450 -92.63 0.99 -4.19
N THR A 451 -93.01 2.12 -4.78
CA THR A 451 -92.16 2.83 -5.75
C THR A 451 -90.97 3.52 -5.07
N LEU A 452 -91.17 4.15 -3.91
CA LEU A 452 -90.07 4.69 -3.09
C LEU A 452 -89.09 3.60 -2.66
N ALA A 453 -89.58 2.41 -2.30
CA ALA A 453 -88.72 1.28 -1.98
C ALA A 453 -87.88 0.81 -3.19
N ALA A 454 -88.44 0.84 -4.41
CA ALA A 454 -87.74 0.49 -5.64
C ALA A 454 -86.66 1.52 -6.04
N VAL A 455 -86.90 2.81 -5.81
CA VAL A 455 -85.86 3.84 -5.99
C VAL A 455 -84.74 3.67 -4.96
N GLY A 456 -85.10 3.39 -3.70
CA GLY A 456 -84.12 3.14 -2.64
C GLY A 456 -83.21 1.93 -2.89
N THR A 457 -83.69 0.89 -3.58
CA THR A 457 -82.85 -0.24 -3.99
C THR A 457 -81.95 0.12 -5.18
N GLY A 458 -82.45 0.90 -6.15
CA GLY A 458 -81.66 1.41 -7.29
C GLY A 458 -80.43 2.23 -6.86
N VAL A 459 -80.62 3.19 -5.95
CA VAL A 459 -79.55 4.04 -5.40
C VAL A 459 -78.50 3.21 -4.66
N ARG A 460 -78.94 2.21 -3.87
CA ARG A 460 -78.01 1.32 -3.16
C ARG A 460 -77.16 0.47 -4.11
N GLN A 461 -77.73 0.02 -5.22
CA GLN A 461 -77.00 -0.74 -6.22
C GLN A 461 -75.92 0.11 -6.90
N GLN A 462 -76.27 1.34 -7.30
CA GLN A 462 -75.32 2.27 -7.92
C GLN A 462 -74.21 2.71 -6.95
N LEU A 463 -74.52 2.94 -5.67
CA LEU A 463 -73.50 3.23 -4.65
C LEU A 463 -72.54 2.06 -4.43
N ASN A 464 -73.02 0.81 -4.52
CA ASN A 464 -72.16 -0.36 -4.46
C ASN A 464 -71.23 -0.46 -5.68
N ASP A 465 -71.73 -0.14 -6.88
CA ASP A 465 -70.91 -0.12 -8.10
C ASP A 465 -69.85 1.00 -8.07
N VAL A 466 -70.19 2.18 -7.57
CA VAL A 466 -69.22 3.27 -7.33
C VAL A 466 -68.17 2.84 -6.30
N ARG A 467 -68.56 2.13 -5.24
CA ARG A 467 -67.63 1.59 -4.23
C ARG A 467 -66.72 0.50 -4.80
N LEU A 468 -67.22 -0.31 -5.73
CA LEU A 468 -66.45 -1.36 -6.41
C LEU A 468 -65.47 -0.77 -7.44
N LEU A 469 -65.84 0.33 -8.11
CA LEU A 469 -64.97 1.14 -8.96
C LEU A 469 -63.89 1.89 -8.14
N ALA A 470 -64.25 2.45 -6.99
CA ALA A 470 -63.30 3.07 -6.06
C ALA A 470 -62.32 2.04 -5.47
N GLY A 471 -62.74 0.79 -5.27
CA GLY A 471 -61.86 -0.31 -4.86
C GLY A 471 -60.88 -0.79 -5.95
N LYS A 472 -61.20 -0.58 -7.24
CA LYS A 472 -60.30 -0.88 -8.37
C LYS A 472 -59.28 0.23 -8.62
N LEU A 473 -59.58 1.46 -8.22
CA LEU A 473 -58.63 2.58 -8.18
C LEU A 473 -57.76 2.44 -6.93
N GLY A 474 -56.78 1.53 -6.99
CA GLY A 474 -55.89 1.19 -5.88
C GLY A 474 -55.12 2.40 -5.34
N VAL A 475 -55.60 2.97 -4.23
CA VAL A 475 -54.90 4.01 -3.47
C VAL A 475 -53.61 3.42 -2.92
N SER A 476 -52.47 3.96 -3.35
CA SER A 476 -51.15 3.40 -2.98
C SER A 476 -50.95 3.40 -1.45
N PRO A 477 -50.24 2.40 -0.89
CA PRO A 477 -50.00 2.31 0.56
C PRO A 477 -49.32 3.55 1.15
N ARG A 478 -48.46 4.22 0.36
CA ARG A 478 -47.81 5.48 0.75
C ARG A 478 -48.79 6.65 0.88
N LEU A 479 -49.77 6.76 -0.01
CA LEU A 479 -50.79 7.81 0.08
C LEU A 479 -51.71 7.58 1.28
N ARG A 480 -52.03 6.31 1.57
CA ARG A 480 -52.87 5.92 2.71
C ARG A 480 -52.20 6.18 4.05
N GLY A 481 -50.89 5.91 4.15
CA GLY A 481 -50.08 6.24 5.32
C GLY A 481 -49.94 7.76 5.50
N GLY A 482 -49.62 8.49 4.42
CA GLY A 482 -49.49 9.95 4.48
C GLY A 482 -50.78 10.69 4.84
N LEU A 483 -51.93 10.21 4.35
CA LEU A 483 -53.22 10.81 4.69
C LEU A 483 -53.65 10.53 6.13
N ALA A 484 -53.37 9.32 6.64
CA ALA A 484 -53.64 8.99 8.04
C ALA A 484 -52.79 9.82 9.00
N GLU A 485 -51.52 10.05 8.65
CA GLU A 485 -50.62 10.88 9.46
C GLU A 485 -51.02 12.37 9.41
N GLY A 486 -51.36 12.88 8.22
CA GLY A 486 -51.81 14.27 8.06
C GLY A 486 -53.13 14.55 8.80
N ILE A 487 -54.08 13.61 8.80
CA ILE A 487 -55.33 13.75 9.57
C ILE A 487 -55.04 13.71 11.08
N ARG A 488 -54.14 12.85 11.55
CA ARG A 488 -53.76 12.82 12.98
C ARG A 488 -53.12 14.13 13.43
N GLN A 489 -52.19 14.67 12.64
CA GLN A 489 -51.58 15.97 12.94
C GLN A 489 -52.61 17.10 12.97
N TYR A 490 -53.52 17.15 11.99
CA TYR A 490 -54.52 18.21 11.92
C TYR A 490 -55.59 18.09 13.02
N VAL A 491 -55.97 16.87 13.43
CA VAL A 491 -56.89 16.64 14.55
C VAL A 491 -56.22 17.00 15.88
N GLN A 492 -54.93 16.70 16.06
CA GLN A 492 -54.17 17.18 17.22
C GLN A 492 -54.13 18.71 17.24
N GLU A 493 -53.81 19.35 16.11
CA GLU A 493 -53.77 20.80 15.97
C GLU A 493 -55.11 21.43 16.36
N LEU A 494 -56.23 20.86 15.91
CA LEU A 494 -57.60 21.30 16.23
C LEU A 494 -58.04 21.02 17.69
N GLN A 495 -57.47 20.01 18.36
CA GLN A 495 -57.66 19.79 19.80
C GLN A 495 -56.88 20.82 20.63
N THR A 496 -55.63 21.13 20.24
CA THR A 496 -54.83 22.18 20.90
C THR A 496 -55.42 23.58 20.73
N SER A 497 -56.13 23.85 19.63
CA SER A 497 -56.79 25.14 19.38
C SER A 497 -58.14 25.32 20.09
N GLN A 498 -58.57 24.37 20.93
CA GLN A 498 -59.85 24.38 21.69
C GLN A 498 -61.14 24.61 20.85
N THR A 499 -61.07 24.41 19.53
CA THR A 499 -62.21 24.56 18.60
C THR A 499 -63.01 23.27 18.38
N LEU A 500 -62.63 22.16 19.04
CA LEU A 500 -63.30 20.87 18.90
C LEU A 500 -64.20 20.57 20.11
N ILE A 501 -65.51 20.58 19.89
CA ILE A 501 -66.55 20.53 20.95
C ILE A 501 -66.91 19.08 21.36
N LEU A 502 -66.25 18.05 20.81
CA LEU A 502 -66.47 16.64 21.14
C LEU A 502 -65.12 15.90 21.29
N PRO A 503 -64.81 15.26 22.44
CA PRO A 503 -63.59 14.49 22.59
C PRO A 503 -63.69 13.17 21.80
N ILE A 504 -62.86 13.02 20.76
CA ILE A 504 -62.70 11.75 20.03
C ILE A 504 -61.47 11.04 20.61
N ALA A 505 -61.63 9.80 21.07
CA ALA A 505 -60.52 8.94 21.48
C ALA A 505 -59.69 8.55 20.25
N ILE A 506 -58.41 8.93 20.22
CA ILE A 506 -57.53 8.83 19.04
C ILE A 506 -57.01 7.39 18.82
N ASP A 507 -57.20 6.49 19.78
CA ASP A 507 -56.59 5.15 19.78
C ASP A 507 -57.20 4.15 18.78
N ASP A 508 -58.36 4.43 18.18
CA ASP A 508 -59.06 3.50 17.27
C ASP A 508 -58.95 3.84 15.77
N LEU A 509 -58.14 4.82 15.38
CA LEU A 509 -57.86 5.12 13.96
C LEU A 509 -56.81 4.13 13.40
N GLN A 510 -57.21 2.87 13.19
CA GLN A 510 -56.44 1.93 12.34
C GLN A 510 -56.82 2.10 10.86
N PRO A 511 -55.85 2.08 9.93
CA PRO A 511 -56.13 2.20 8.50
C PRO A 511 -56.91 0.97 8.00
N SER A 512 -58.18 1.17 7.66
CA SER A 512 -59.14 0.21 7.10
C SER A 512 -58.48 -0.90 6.24
N MET A 513 -58.51 -2.15 6.70
CA MET A 513 -57.97 -3.28 5.92
C MET A 513 -58.77 -3.52 4.64
N SER A 514 -58.08 -3.91 3.56
CA SER A 514 -58.69 -4.25 2.27
C SER A 514 -59.61 -5.49 2.37
N PRO A 515 -60.65 -5.62 1.52
CA PRO A 515 -61.71 -6.62 1.70
C PRO A 515 -61.23 -8.07 1.66
N LYS A 516 -60.14 -8.40 0.95
CA LYS A 516 -59.56 -9.76 0.96
C LYS A 516 -59.00 -10.17 2.34
N ALA A 517 -58.54 -9.21 3.13
CA ALA A 517 -58.14 -9.46 4.51
C ALA A 517 -59.35 -9.56 5.45
N VAL A 518 -60.45 -8.86 5.16
CA VAL A 518 -61.67 -8.89 5.98
C VAL A 518 -62.46 -10.20 5.78
N THR A 519 -62.49 -10.80 4.58
CA THR A 519 -63.10 -12.13 4.40
C THR A 519 -62.28 -13.23 5.08
N GLY A 520 -60.94 -13.14 5.05
CA GLY A 520 -60.06 -14.06 5.79
C GLY A 520 -60.17 -13.89 7.32
N LEU A 521 -60.29 -12.66 7.81
CA LEU A 521 -60.43 -12.38 9.24
C LEU A 521 -61.84 -12.67 9.76
N MET A 522 -62.90 -12.52 8.94
CA MET A 522 -64.25 -12.96 9.29
C MET A 522 -64.39 -14.49 9.25
N LEU A 523 -63.80 -15.18 8.27
CA LEU A 523 -63.78 -16.65 8.25
C LEU A 523 -62.97 -17.22 9.43
N ALA A 524 -61.86 -16.59 9.80
CA ALA A 524 -61.09 -16.95 10.98
C ALA A 524 -61.80 -16.60 12.31
N LYS A 525 -62.56 -15.48 12.38
CA LYS A 525 -63.37 -15.13 13.57
C LYS A 525 -64.66 -15.95 13.69
N ILE A 526 -65.25 -16.38 12.58
CA ILE A 526 -66.42 -17.29 12.58
C ILE A 526 -65.97 -18.71 12.92
N SER A 527 -64.80 -19.18 12.45
CA SER A 527 -64.26 -20.48 12.87
C SER A 527 -63.83 -20.49 14.34
N SER A 528 -63.27 -19.38 14.86
CA SER A 528 -62.93 -19.27 16.29
C SER A 528 -64.16 -19.08 17.18
N ALA A 529 -65.23 -18.43 16.69
CA ALA A 529 -66.49 -18.28 17.42
C ALA A 529 -67.33 -19.58 17.40
N PHE A 530 -67.27 -20.41 16.35
CA PHE A 530 -67.88 -21.74 16.35
C PHE A 530 -67.09 -22.75 17.20
N ALA A 531 -65.75 -22.65 17.23
CA ALA A 531 -64.93 -23.46 18.14
C ALA A 531 -65.18 -23.11 19.62
N ALA A 532 -65.37 -21.83 19.95
CA ALA A 532 -65.68 -21.38 21.32
C ALA A 532 -67.14 -21.64 21.75
N ARG A 533 -68.07 -21.90 20.81
CA ARG A 533 -69.47 -22.27 21.12
C ARG A 533 -69.69 -23.78 21.19
N ARG A 534 -68.79 -24.60 20.64
CA ARG A 534 -68.77 -26.06 20.80
C ARG A 534 -68.08 -26.53 22.08
N SER A 535 -67.41 -25.63 22.81
CA SER A 535 -66.83 -25.89 24.15
C SER A 535 -67.67 -25.31 25.30
N ARG A 536 -68.91 -24.87 25.03
CA ARG A 536 -69.90 -24.41 26.02
C ARG A 536 -71.32 -24.97 25.76
N MET A 537 -71.37 -26.20 25.23
CA MET A 537 -72.49 -27.14 25.38
C MET A 537 -71.93 -28.53 25.65
#